data_AF-A0AAD8T863-F1
#
_entry.id   AF-A0AAD8T863-F1
#
_cell.length_a   1.000
_cell.length_b   1.000
_cell.length_c   1.000
_cell.angle_alpha   90.00
_cell.angle_beta   90.00
_cell.angle_gamma   90.00
#
_symmetry.space_group_name_H-M   'P 1'
#
loop_
_entity.id
_entity.type
_entity.pdbx_description
1 polymer ?
#
loop_
_entity_poly.entity_id
_entity_poly.type
_entity_poly.pdbx_seq_one_letter_code
_entity_poly.pdbx_strand_id
1 'polypeptide(L)'
;MPNTAAASDKDPFDDLPDELLRRILHFLPGDDAMQTCVLGTRWRDIWRDTTRLSFAYRKWSSPTLERFEKLANLIIHVRGNSPLTYCEINPFKGYVDGRTTFACTQQLIEYVLQCRVMWLVVRPGVFFIMASSAHSNQKSMMMMCHCHSMSVSSPAT
;
A
#
# COMPACT_ATOMS: atom_id res chain seq x y z
N MET A 1 19.94 52.72 7.60
CA MET A 1 19.59 51.86 6.44
C MET A 1 19.45 50.44 6.96
N PRO A 2 18.25 49.87 7.15
CA PRO A 2 18.16 48.47 7.49
C PRO A 2 18.33 47.63 6.22
N ASN A 3 19.29 46.71 6.32
CA ASN A 3 19.71 45.75 5.32
C ASN A 3 18.55 44.82 4.94
N THR A 4 18.09 44.88 3.69
CA THR A 4 17.13 43.93 3.14
C THR A 4 17.87 42.64 2.82
N ALA A 5 18.07 41.78 3.81
CA ALA A 5 18.37 40.39 3.56
C ALA A 5 17.09 39.76 2.99
N ALA A 6 16.97 39.75 1.66
CA ALA A 6 16.04 38.88 0.98
C ALA A 6 16.43 37.45 1.35
N ALA A 7 15.81 36.92 2.41
CA ALA A 7 15.79 35.49 2.67
C ALA A 7 15.19 34.88 1.41
N SER A 8 16.04 34.28 0.60
CA SER A 8 15.63 33.49 -0.54
C SER A 8 14.67 32.46 0.00
N ASP A 9 13.38 32.59 -0.32
CA ASP A 9 12.30 31.65 -0.03
C ASP A 9 12.48 30.41 -0.93
N LYS A 10 13.68 29.82 -0.88
CA LYS A 10 14.04 28.61 -1.58
C LYS A 10 13.62 27.46 -0.70
N ASP A 11 12.79 26.59 -1.24
CA ASP A 11 12.41 25.35 -0.58
C ASP A 11 13.69 24.57 -0.26
N PRO A 12 14.02 24.31 1.03
CA PRO A 12 15.20 23.54 1.39
C PRO A 12 15.21 22.12 0.79
N PHE A 13 14.05 21.62 0.36
CA PHE A 13 13.95 20.34 -0.35
C PHE A 13 14.39 20.44 -1.82
N ASP A 14 14.37 21.63 -2.43
CA ASP A 14 14.81 21.80 -3.82
C ASP A 14 16.32 21.53 -3.95
N ASP A 15 17.12 21.87 -2.95
CA ASP A 15 18.58 21.67 -2.96
C ASP A 15 18.99 20.21 -2.65
N LEU A 16 18.05 19.33 -2.28
CA LEU A 16 18.37 17.97 -1.83
C LEU A 16 18.63 16.99 -3.01
N PRO A 17 19.78 16.30 -3.09
CA PRO A 17 20.01 15.29 -4.13
C PRO A 17 18.92 14.20 -4.17
N ASP A 18 18.55 13.74 -5.36
CA ASP A 18 17.53 12.69 -5.57
C ASP A 18 17.82 11.41 -4.78
N GLU A 19 19.09 11.10 -4.54
CA GLU A 19 19.49 9.92 -3.76
C GLU A 19 19.05 10.02 -2.29
N LEU A 20 19.09 11.22 -1.71
CA LEU A 20 18.58 11.44 -0.36
C LEU A 20 17.06 11.40 -0.33
N LEU A 21 16.38 11.90 -1.36
CA LEU A 21 14.93 11.76 -1.50
C LEU A 21 14.50 10.29 -1.58
N ARG A 22 15.17 9.47 -2.40
CA ARG A 22 14.95 8.01 -2.47
C ARG A 22 15.13 7.37 -1.10
N ARG A 23 16.17 7.77 -0.38
CA ARG A 23 16.48 7.22 0.94
C ARG A 23 15.41 7.60 1.97
N ILE A 24 14.93 8.84 1.98
CA ILE A 24 13.81 9.28 2.81
C ILE A 24 12.56 8.45 2.50
N LEU A 25 12.18 8.34 1.22
CA LEU A 25 11.02 7.57 0.78
C LEU A 25 11.12 6.09 1.18
N HIS A 26 12.33 5.50 1.15
CA HIS A 26 12.54 4.11 1.56
C HIS A 26 12.33 3.89 3.07
N PHE A 27 12.58 4.91 3.89
CA PHE A 27 12.37 4.84 5.34
C PHE A 27 10.92 5.10 5.74
N LEU A 28 10.13 5.74 4.89
CA LEU A 28 8.72 5.99 5.14
C LEU A 28 7.89 4.72 4.89
N PRO A 29 6.92 4.39 5.76
CA PRO A 29 5.86 3.45 5.42
C PRO A 29 5.20 3.85 4.08
N GLY A 30 4.81 2.87 3.25
CA GLY A 30 4.41 3.13 1.87
C GLY A 30 3.35 4.22 1.67
N ASP A 31 2.35 4.30 2.56
CA ASP A 31 1.32 5.33 2.54
C ASP A 31 1.89 6.74 2.85
N ASP A 32 2.84 6.84 3.79
CA ASP A 32 3.50 8.09 4.18
C ASP A 32 4.44 8.57 3.06
N ALA A 33 5.14 7.64 2.40
CA ALA A 33 5.98 7.94 1.24
C ALA A 33 5.16 8.60 0.11
N MET A 34 3.93 8.13 -0.11
CA MET A 34 3.03 8.71 -1.12
C MET A 34 2.57 10.12 -0.74
N GLN A 35 2.35 10.42 0.54
CA GLN A 35 1.96 11.77 0.98
C GLN A 35 3.03 12.81 0.66
N THR A 36 4.31 12.44 0.61
CA THR A 36 5.39 13.37 0.22
C THR A 36 5.28 13.85 -1.24
N CYS A 37 4.47 13.21 -2.09
CA CYS A 37 4.25 13.64 -3.47
C CYS A 37 3.63 15.05 -3.57
N VAL A 38 3.03 15.56 -2.49
CA VAL A 38 2.50 16.93 -2.42
C VAL A 38 3.60 17.99 -2.28
N LEU A 39 4.81 17.59 -1.87
CA LEU A 39 5.96 18.49 -1.69
C LEU A 39 6.53 18.94 -3.04
N GLY A 40 6.21 18.26 -4.15
CA GLY A 40 6.61 18.71 -5.47
C GLY A 40 6.65 17.61 -6.52
N THR A 41 6.87 18.02 -7.76
CA THR A 41 6.97 17.08 -8.90
C THR A 41 8.14 16.11 -8.73
N ARG A 42 9.27 16.56 -8.20
CA ARG A 42 10.47 15.74 -8.00
C ARG A 42 10.23 14.59 -7.01
N TRP A 43 9.57 14.87 -5.88
CA TRP A 43 9.15 13.84 -4.92
C TRP A 43 8.24 12.79 -5.55
N ARG A 44 7.26 13.25 -6.34
CA ARG A 44 6.32 12.37 -7.05
C ARG A 44 7.01 11.49 -8.10
N ASP A 45 7.92 12.06 -8.88
CA ASP A 45 8.65 11.32 -9.91
C ASP A 45 9.55 10.23 -9.30
N ILE A 46 10.20 10.52 -8.17
CA ILE A 46 11.01 9.53 -7.45
C ILE A 46 10.12 8.47 -6.78
N TRP A 47 9.00 8.87 -6.17
CA TRP A 47 8.06 7.92 -5.57
C TRP A 47 7.50 6.95 -6.61
N ARG A 48 7.21 7.41 -7.84
CA ARG A 48 6.76 6.56 -8.96
C ARG A 48 7.73 5.41 -9.25
N ASP A 49 9.03 5.64 -9.10
CA ASP A 49 10.06 4.63 -9.37
C ASP A 49 10.34 3.72 -8.16
N THR A 50 9.62 3.92 -7.05
CA THR A 50 9.75 3.09 -5.87
C THR A 50 9.19 1.68 -6.14
N THR A 51 9.96 0.68 -5.72
CA THR A 51 9.64 -0.74 -5.94
C THR A 51 8.92 -1.39 -4.76
N ARG A 52 8.67 -0.64 -3.69
CA ARG A 52 8.00 -1.11 -2.48
C ARG A 52 6.72 -0.31 -2.23
N LEU A 53 5.59 -0.99 -2.13
CA LEU A 53 4.30 -0.37 -1.77
C LEU A 53 3.67 -1.08 -0.58
N SER A 54 2.91 -0.33 0.21
CA SER A 54 2.13 -0.86 1.32
C SER A 54 0.79 -0.15 1.34
N PHE A 55 -0.29 -0.89 1.19
CA PHE A 55 -1.66 -0.41 1.34
C PHE A 55 -2.15 -0.80 2.74
N ALA A 56 -1.81 0.01 3.75
CA ALA A 56 -2.07 -0.28 5.15
C ALA A 56 -3.10 0.67 5.76
N TYR A 57 -4.31 0.68 5.20
CA TYR A 57 -5.40 1.58 5.59
C TYR A 57 -5.89 1.40 7.04
N ARG A 58 -5.51 0.32 7.74
CA ARG A 58 -5.84 0.16 9.18
C ARG A 58 -5.28 1.29 10.04
N LYS A 59 -4.25 1.97 9.56
CA LYS A 59 -3.67 3.15 10.22
C LYS A 59 -4.50 4.42 10.01
N TRP A 60 -5.51 4.40 9.17
CA TRP A 60 -6.32 5.58 8.88
C TRP A 60 -7.34 5.80 9.98
N SER A 61 -7.45 7.03 10.45
CA SER A 61 -8.41 7.44 11.48
C SER A 61 -9.88 7.35 11.02
N SER A 62 -10.14 7.34 9.71
CA SER A 62 -11.49 7.22 9.13
C SER A 62 -11.44 6.64 7.71
N PRO A 63 -11.24 5.32 7.56
CA PRO A 63 -11.20 4.69 6.25
C PRO A 63 -12.63 4.48 5.72
N THR A 64 -12.91 4.98 4.52
CA THR A 64 -14.18 4.73 3.80
C THR A 64 -13.88 4.05 2.46
N LEU A 65 -14.88 3.35 1.91
CA LEU A 65 -14.76 2.70 0.60
C LEU A 65 -14.37 3.71 -0.49
N GLU A 66 -15.06 4.85 -0.53
CA GLU A 66 -14.79 5.91 -1.50
C GLU A 66 -13.35 6.47 -1.39
N ARG A 67 -12.87 6.71 -0.17
CA ARG A 67 -11.49 7.20 0.05
C ARG A 67 -10.47 6.15 -0.38
N PHE A 68 -10.76 4.88 -0.12
CA PHE A 68 -9.91 3.78 -0.55
C PHE A 68 -9.84 3.71 -2.08
N GLU A 69 -10.98 3.71 -2.76
CA GLU A 69 -11.06 3.66 -4.22
C GLU A 69 -10.31 4.82 -4.87
N LYS A 70 -10.54 6.04 -4.37
CA LYS A 70 -9.85 7.23 -4.86
C LYS A 70 -8.33 7.10 -4.73
N LEU A 71 -7.85 6.63 -3.57
CA LEU A 71 -6.41 6.47 -3.39
C LEU A 71 -5.83 5.36 -4.27
N ALA A 72 -6.48 4.19 -4.30
CA ALA A 72 -6.06 3.07 -5.14
C ALA A 72 -5.92 3.50 -6.61
N ASN A 73 -6.94 4.18 -7.15
CA ASN A 73 -6.92 4.69 -8.51
C ASN A 73 -5.82 5.74 -8.72
N LEU A 74 -5.59 6.64 -7.76
CA LEU A 74 -4.52 7.62 -7.84
C LEU A 74 -3.15 6.96 -7.89
N ILE A 75 -2.89 5.96 -7.05
CA ILE A 75 -1.63 5.21 -7.02
C ILE A 75 -1.41 4.49 -8.34
N ILE A 76 -2.42 3.78 -8.84
CA ILE A 76 -2.38 3.07 -10.13
C ILE A 76 -2.04 4.06 -11.26
N HIS A 77 -2.68 5.23 -11.26
CA HIS A 77 -2.51 6.23 -12.29
C HIS A 77 -1.13 6.90 -12.25
N VAL A 78 -0.69 7.39 -11.09
CA VAL A 78 0.59 8.10 -10.93
C VAL A 78 1.76 7.17 -11.19
N ARG A 79 1.65 5.91 -10.76
CA ARG A 79 2.76 4.97 -10.83
C ARG A 79 2.84 4.24 -12.17
N GLY A 80 1.70 4.02 -12.82
CA GLY A 80 1.61 3.13 -13.97
C GLY A 80 2.10 1.71 -13.63
N ASN A 81 2.61 1.00 -14.63
CA ASN A 81 3.02 -0.41 -14.50
C ASN A 81 4.48 -0.59 -14.07
N SER A 82 5.08 0.39 -13.38
CA SER A 82 6.45 0.28 -12.87
C SER A 82 6.62 -0.99 -12.01
N PRO A 83 7.79 -1.65 -12.07
CA PRO A 83 7.97 -2.94 -11.39
C PRO A 83 7.92 -2.81 -9.87
N LEU A 84 7.26 -3.76 -9.20
CA LEU A 84 7.29 -3.89 -7.74
C LEU A 84 8.21 -5.04 -7.32
N THR A 85 9.07 -4.82 -6.34
CA THR A 85 9.79 -5.91 -5.67
C THR A 85 8.98 -6.45 -4.50
N TYR A 86 8.29 -5.57 -3.77
CA TYR A 86 7.48 -5.94 -2.60
C TYR A 86 6.20 -5.12 -2.57
N CYS A 87 5.07 -5.77 -2.31
CA CYS A 87 3.82 -5.10 -2.03
C CYS A 87 3.09 -5.77 -0.86
N GLU A 88 2.65 -4.96 0.10
CA GLU A 88 1.77 -5.40 1.18
C GLU A 88 0.37 -4.79 0.97
N ILE A 89 -0.65 -5.64 1.04
CA ILE A 89 -2.06 -5.24 0.95
C ILE A 89 -2.77 -5.72 2.22
N ASN A 90 -3.31 -4.79 3.01
CA ASN A 90 -4.42 -5.15 3.89
C ASN A 90 -5.70 -5.20 3.02
N PRO A 91 -6.58 -6.21 3.14
CA PRO A 91 -7.85 -6.27 2.40
C PRO A 91 -8.90 -5.32 2.95
N PHE A 92 -9.32 -4.29 2.22
CA PHE A 92 -10.37 -3.38 2.67
C PHE A 92 -11.75 -4.05 2.54
N LYS A 93 -12.47 -4.13 3.67
CA LYS A 93 -13.85 -4.64 3.71
C LYS A 93 -14.81 -3.46 3.53
N GLY A 94 -15.43 -3.38 2.36
CA GLY A 94 -16.49 -2.42 2.06
C GLY A 94 -17.89 -2.97 2.32
N TYR A 95 -18.88 -2.07 2.32
CA TYR A 95 -20.30 -2.41 2.36
C TYR A 95 -21.04 -1.61 1.28
N VAL A 96 -21.77 -2.31 0.40
CA VAL A 96 -22.59 -1.73 -0.68
C VAL A 96 -23.92 -2.48 -0.71
N ASP A 97 -25.03 -1.75 -0.67
CA ASP A 97 -26.40 -2.30 -0.70
C ASP A 97 -26.63 -3.45 0.30
N GLY A 98 -26.11 -3.28 1.52
CA GLY A 98 -26.22 -4.27 2.60
C GLY A 98 -25.33 -5.51 2.45
N ARG A 99 -24.49 -5.59 1.41
CA ARG A 99 -23.55 -6.70 1.18
C ARG A 99 -22.11 -6.28 1.42
N THR A 100 -21.32 -7.20 1.96
CA THR A 100 -19.87 -7.02 2.10
C THR A 100 -19.18 -7.17 0.75
N THR A 101 -18.24 -6.28 0.44
CA THR A 101 -17.46 -6.33 -0.79
C THR A 101 -15.95 -6.17 -0.52
N PHE A 102 -15.15 -6.80 -1.37
CA PHE A 102 -13.69 -6.65 -1.41
C PHE A 102 -13.21 -6.19 -2.79
N ALA A 103 -14.11 -5.66 -3.64
CA ALA A 103 -13.82 -5.30 -5.04
C ALA A 103 -12.58 -4.40 -5.18
N CYS A 104 -12.51 -3.38 -4.33
CA CYS A 104 -11.34 -2.54 -4.08
C CYS A 104 -10.01 -3.29 -3.90
N THR A 105 -10.02 -4.31 -3.03
CA THR A 105 -8.84 -5.12 -2.75
C THR A 105 -8.48 -5.97 -3.97
N GLN A 106 -9.49 -6.53 -4.64
CA GLN A 106 -9.28 -7.33 -5.83
C GLN A 106 -8.62 -6.51 -6.95
N GLN A 107 -9.10 -5.27 -7.18
CA GLN A 107 -8.52 -4.35 -8.16
C GLN A 107 -7.03 -4.07 -7.87
N LEU A 108 -6.67 -3.86 -6.60
CA LEU A 108 -5.27 -3.65 -6.22
C LEU A 108 -4.41 -4.88 -6.45
N ILE A 109 -4.93 -6.08 -6.13
CA ILE A 109 -4.21 -7.33 -6.40
C ILE A 109 -3.93 -7.47 -7.90
N GLU A 110 -4.95 -7.25 -8.75
CA GLU A 110 -4.80 -7.32 -10.20
C GLU A 110 -3.75 -6.33 -10.72
N TYR A 111 -3.80 -5.08 -10.27
CA TYR A 111 -2.79 -4.07 -10.61
C TYR A 111 -1.37 -4.48 -10.16
N VAL A 112 -1.22 -4.97 -8.93
CA VAL A 112 0.10 -5.36 -8.39
C VAL A 112 0.68 -6.55 -9.17
N LEU A 113 -0.17 -7.47 -9.64
CA LEU A 113 0.25 -8.56 -10.52
C LEU A 113 0.71 -8.05 -11.90
N GLN A 114 0.08 -7.00 -12.44
CA GLN A 114 0.53 -6.33 -13.68
C GLN A 114 1.88 -5.65 -13.50
N CYS A 115 2.19 -5.17 -12.30
CA CYS A 115 3.47 -4.57 -11.93
C CYS A 115 4.63 -5.57 -11.76
N ARG A 116 4.48 -6.83 -12.20
CA ARG A 116 5.52 -7.88 -12.11
C ARG A 116 6.09 -8.03 -10.70
N VAL A 117 5.22 -8.00 -9.70
CA VAL A 117 5.62 -8.06 -8.29
C VAL A 117 6.45 -9.32 -7.99
N MET A 118 7.55 -9.19 -7.25
CA MET A 118 8.31 -10.35 -6.77
C MET A 118 7.71 -10.94 -5.48
N TRP A 119 7.33 -10.08 -4.53
CA TRP A 119 6.72 -10.48 -3.26
C TRP A 119 5.40 -9.73 -3.02
N LEU A 120 4.28 -10.43 -3.06
CA LEU A 120 2.96 -9.90 -2.66
C LEU A 120 2.54 -10.54 -1.34
N VAL A 121 2.30 -9.71 -0.33
CA VAL A 121 1.78 -10.12 0.97
C VAL A 121 0.38 -9.56 1.14
N VAL A 122 -0.60 -10.43 1.32
CA VAL A 122 -1.97 -10.03 1.68
C VAL A 122 -2.17 -10.34 3.16
N ARG A 123 -2.30 -9.30 3.99
CA ARG A 123 -2.53 -9.44 5.43
C ARG A 123 -3.98 -9.10 5.77
N PRO A 124 -4.89 -10.08 5.85
CA PRO A 124 -6.14 -9.85 6.53
C PRO A 124 -5.80 -9.70 8.01
N GLY A 125 -5.85 -8.50 8.55
CA GLY A 125 -5.70 -8.43 10.00
C GLY A 125 -6.87 -9.17 10.64
N VAL A 126 -6.55 -10.10 11.54
CA VAL A 126 -7.43 -10.91 12.39
C VAL A 126 -8.92 -10.91 11.99
N PHE A 127 -9.41 -12.06 11.50
CA PHE A 127 -10.75 -12.38 10.96
C PHE A 127 -10.87 -12.41 9.41
N PHE A 128 -10.39 -13.50 8.80
CA PHE A 128 -10.83 -13.93 7.47
C PHE A 128 -11.34 -15.38 7.56
N ILE A 129 -12.64 -15.60 7.35
CA ILE A 129 -13.21 -16.91 7.10
C ILE A 129 -13.09 -17.15 5.58
N MET A 130 -12.43 -18.24 5.19
CA MET A 130 -12.22 -18.62 3.79
C MET A 130 -13.54 -19.07 3.15
N ALA A 131 -13.89 -18.52 1.99
CA ALA A 131 -14.70 -19.22 1.00
C ALA A 131 -13.77 -19.56 -0.17
N SER A 132 -13.50 -20.85 -0.37
CA SER A 132 -12.72 -21.34 -1.51
C SER A 132 -13.63 -21.38 -2.74
N SER A 133 -13.24 -20.69 -3.80
CA SER A 133 -13.65 -21.08 -5.15
C SER A 133 -12.40 -21.58 -5.86
N ALA A 134 -12.41 -22.87 -6.16
CA ALA A 134 -11.40 -23.49 -7.00
C ALA A 134 -11.55 -22.94 -8.42
N HIS A 135 -10.54 -22.23 -8.92
CA HIS A 135 -10.11 -22.32 -10.33
C HIS A 135 -8.69 -21.77 -10.51
N SER A 136 -7.77 -22.72 -10.67
CA SER A 136 -6.67 -22.77 -11.63
C SER A 136 -5.59 -21.65 -11.71
N ASN A 137 -4.35 -22.12 -11.49
CA ASN A 137 -3.07 -21.71 -12.09
C ASN A 137 -2.18 -20.65 -11.39
N GLN A 138 -1.35 -21.19 -10.49
CA GLN A 138 0.09 -20.92 -10.29
C GLN A 138 0.64 -19.53 -10.64
N LYS A 139 0.73 -18.68 -9.61
CA LYS A 139 1.97 -17.99 -9.19
C LYS A 139 1.99 -18.04 -7.66
N SER A 140 3.09 -18.49 -7.06
CA SER A 140 3.22 -18.69 -5.60
C SER A 140 2.65 -17.52 -4.80
N MET A 141 1.41 -17.67 -4.34
CA MET A 141 0.75 -16.78 -3.39
C MET A 141 1.05 -17.34 -2.00
N MET A 142 2.07 -16.79 -1.34
CA MET A 142 2.43 -17.22 0.01
C MET A 142 1.40 -16.64 0.99
N MET A 143 0.30 -17.36 1.18
CA MET A 143 -0.68 -17.07 2.21
C MET A 143 -0.11 -17.55 3.56
N MET A 144 0.56 -16.66 4.31
CA MET A 144 1.02 -16.98 5.66
C MET A 144 -0.18 -17.03 6.62
N CYS A 145 -0.86 -18.17 6.67
CA CYS A 145 -1.79 -18.50 7.75
C CYS A 145 -0.99 -19.11 8.91
N HIS A 146 -0.61 -18.32 9.91
CA HIS A 146 -0.17 -18.87 11.20
C HIS A 146 -1.40 -19.16 12.05
N CYS A 147 -1.84 -20.42 12.04
CA CYS A 147 -2.83 -20.94 12.99
C CYS A 147 -2.08 -21.68 14.10
N HIS A 148 -1.91 -21.04 15.25
CA HIS A 148 -1.51 -21.74 16.47
C HIS A 148 -2.78 -22.43 17.01
N SER A 149 -2.95 -23.71 16.66
CA SER A 149 -4.07 -24.50 17.20
C SER A 149 -3.74 -24.88 18.64
N MET A 150 -4.45 -24.29 19.61
CA MET A 150 -4.57 -24.86 20.95
C MET A 150 -5.46 -26.09 20.86
N SER A 151 -4.86 -27.27 20.99
CA SER A 151 -5.58 -28.52 21.18
C SER A 151 -6.09 -28.61 22.63
N VAL A 152 -7.39 -28.36 22.83
CA VAL A 152 -8.09 -28.80 24.05
C VAL A 152 -8.64 -30.19 23.76
N SER A 153 -8.09 -31.20 24.44
CA SER A 153 -8.68 -32.53 24.53
C SER A 153 -9.49 -32.62 25.83
N SER A 154 -10.72 -33.12 25.73
CA SER A 154 -11.57 -33.49 26.88
C SER A 154 -12.19 -34.85 26.58
N PRO A 155 -12.61 -35.62 27.61
CA PRO A 155 -12.13 -36.97 27.86
C PRO A 155 -13.08 -38.02 27.29
N ALA A 156 -12.52 -39.16 26.90
CA ALA A 156 -13.32 -40.37 26.69
C ALA A 156 -13.46 -41.10 28.04
N THR A 157 -14.68 -41.59 28.25
CA THR A 157 -15.29 -42.20 29.44
C THR A 157 -14.53 -43.39 30.02
#